data_AF-A0A8K0KP73-F1
#
_entry.id   AF-A0A8K0KP73-F1
#
_cell.length_a   1.000
_cell.length_b   1.000
_cell.length_c   1.000
_cell.angle_alpha   90.00
_cell.angle_beta   90.00
_cell.angle_gamma   90.00
#
_symmetry.space_group_name_H-M   'P 1'
#
loop_
_entity.id
_entity.type
_entity.pdbx_description
1 polymer ?
#
loop_
_entity_poly.entity_id
_entity_poly.type
_entity_poly.pdbx_seq_one_letter_code
_entity_poly.pdbx_strand_id
1 'polypeptide(L)'
;HIGDNEEDVSESKRKRPRKSEKEASAKKDQPNGLAIMMQLRKVANHPLLIRTLYDDKNIREMAAILQKDPSYQEENLNYIIEDLEILSDYELHRLCLGFKSILRYKLEKNKLLASGKFQKFDEIFPALKKEGHRVLIFSQFIMMIDLIGDYLACNGYRFLRLDGSTPVPERQTLIDEYNRDEDIFAFMLSTRAGGMGINLTSADTVIIHDLDFNPYNDKQAEDRCHRVGQQRDVTIMRFICKDTIEEGIYTIAQEKLNLEKEITTSSEGSGDVKDSKNIAWLLKQIMSHDTKTSQAK
;
A
#
# COMPACT_ATOMS: atom_id res chain seq x y z
N HIS A 1 -18.83 -13.99 -22.83
CA HIS A 1 -17.98 -14.35 -23.98
C HIS A 1 -16.58 -13.91 -23.59
N ILE A 2 -15.71 -14.88 -23.32
CA ILE A 2 -14.41 -14.70 -22.69
C ILE A 2 -13.43 -14.41 -23.83
N GLY A 3 -12.87 -13.21 -23.85
CA GLY A 3 -11.80 -12.81 -24.75
C GLY A 3 -10.49 -12.80 -23.99
N ASP A 4 -9.54 -13.58 -24.48
CA ASP A 4 -8.15 -13.62 -24.04
C ASP A 4 -7.48 -12.27 -24.29
N ASN A 5 -7.01 -11.61 -23.22
CA ASN A 5 -6.06 -10.49 -23.33
C ASN A 5 -4.69 -10.98 -22.83
N GLU A 6 -3.94 -11.57 -23.75
CA GLU A 6 -2.48 -11.59 -23.70
C GLU A 6 -1.97 -10.20 -24.09
N GLU A 7 -1.85 -9.27 -23.13
CA GLU A 7 -1.17 -7.99 -23.34
C GLU A 7 0.04 -7.84 -22.41
N ASP A 8 1.20 -7.90 -23.07
CA ASP A 8 2.43 -7.15 -22.84
C ASP A 8 3.16 -7.23 -21.48
N VAL A 9 4.04 -8.22 -21.37
CA VAL A 9 5.15 -8.27 -20.39
C VAL A 9 6.42 -7.61 -20.96
N SER A 10 6.36 -6.92 -22.11
CA SER A 10 7.55 -6.56 -22.88
C SER A 10 8.15 -5.16 -22.62
N GLU A 11 7.53 -4.30 -21.80
CA GLU A 11 7.90 -2.88 -21.71
C GLU A 11 8.78 -2.44 -20.52
N SER A 12 9.40 -3.36 -19.77
CA SER A 12 10.24 -3.00 -18.61
C SER A 12 11.67 -2.53 -18.94
N LYS A 13 12.07 -2.43 -20.22
CA LYS A 13 13.40 -1.92 -20.63
C LYS A 13 13.49 -0.38 -20.55
N ARG A 14 13.48 0.18 -19.34
CA ARG A 14 13.96 1.55 -19.09
C ARG A 14 15.45 1.55 -18.73
N LYS A 15 16.26 2.11 -19.64
CA LYS A 15 17.70 2.39 -19.53
C LYS A 15 18.11 2.89 -18.14
N ARG A 16 19.00 2.18 -17.45
CA ARG A 16 19.70 2.66 -16.24
C ARG A 16 20.85 3.63 -16.65
N PRO A 17 21.07 4.76 -15.95
CA PRO A 17 22.23 5.61 -16.18
C PRO A 17 23.50 5.00 -15.56
N ARG A 18 24.60 4.96 -16.31
CA ARG A 18 25.94 4.60 -15.80
C ARG A 18 26.42 5.73 -14.88
N LYS A 19 26.55 5.47 -13.58
CA LYS A 19 27.29 6.37 -12.67
C LYS A 19 28.77 6.04 -12.75
N SER A 20 29.57 7.05 -13.09
CA SER A 20 31.02 7.04 -13.04
C SER A 20 31.52 6.87 -11.62
N GLU A 21 32.37 5.86 -11.40
CA GLU A 21 33.13 5.68 -10.18
C GLU A 21 34.16 6.81 -10.03
N LYS A 22 33.92 7.70 -9.06
CA LYS A 22 34.93 8.30 -8.16
C LYS A 22 34.24 9.34 -7.27
N GLU A 23 34.64 9.36 -6.00
CA GLU A 23 34.16 10.22 -4.90
C GLU A 23 32.96 9.70 -4.09
N ALA A 24 33.17 8.65 -3.30
CA ALA A 24 32.40 8.43 -2.08
C ALA A 24 33.22 7.61 -1.06
N SER A 25 34.25 8.23 -0.50
CA SER A 25 34.93 7.73 0.70
C SER A 25 34.36 8.43 1.92
N ALA A 26 33.93 7.62 2.90
CA ALA A 26 33.63 7.96 4.30
C ALA A 26 32.26 8.57 4.67
N LYS A 27 31.18 7.77 4.59
CA LYS A 27 30.11 7.73 5.61
C LYS A 27 29.58 6.30 5.75
N LYS A 28 30.16 5.53 6.68
CA LYS A 28 29.68 4.20 7.06
C LYS A 28 28.41 4.32 7.91
N ASP A 29 27.33 3.70 7.42
CA ASP A 29 26.27 2.96 8.13
C ASP A 29 25.77 3.50 9.48
N GLN A 30 24.95 4.55 9.44
CA GLN A 30 23.81 4.61 10.35
C GLN A 30 22.57 4.17 9.59
N PRO A 31 21.76 3.23 10.12
CA PRO A 31 20.51 2.87 9.48
C PRO A 31 19.63 4.11 9.40
N ASN A 32 19.21 4.45 8.17
CA ASN A 32 18.33 5.59 7.93
C ASN A 32 17.00 5.32 8.65
N GLY A 33 16.70 6.07 9.71
CA GLY A 33 15.47 5.89 10.50
C GLY A 33 14.20 5.95 9.65
N LEU A 34 14.22 6.70 8.54
CA LEU A 34 13.13 6.72 7.57
C LEU A 34 12.93 5.37 6.87
N ALA A 35 14.00 4.67 6.53
CA ALA A 35 13.94 3.36 5.90
C ALA A 35 13.39 2.30 6.86
N ILE A 36 13.84 2.29 8.13
CA ILE A 36 13.30 1.40 9.16
C ILE A 36 11.80 1.66 9.36
N MET A 37 11.43 2.93 9.51
CA MET A 37 10.03 3.31 9.69
C MET A 37 9.16 2.84 8.51
N MET A 38 9.67 2.97 7.28
CA MET A 38 8.96 2.47 6.10
C MET A 38 8.71 0.96 6.15
N GLN A 39 9.71 0.18 6.57
CA GLN A 39 9.54 -1.27 6.76
C GLN A 39 8.52 -1.59 7.85
N LEU A 40 8.56 -0.87 8.99
CA LEU A 40 7.57 -1.04 10.06
C LEU A 40 6.15 -0.74 9.59
N ARG A 41 5.96 0.30 8.76
CA ARG A 41 4.65 0.63 8.17
C ARG A 41 4.16 -0.47 7.23
N LYS A 42 5.05 -1.01 6.39
CA LYS A 42 4.73 -2.13 5.50
C LYS A 42 4.26 -3.35 6.29
N VAL A 43 5.00 -3.76 7.32
CA VAL A 43 4.65 -4.92 8.17
C VAL A 43 3.33 -4.71 8.91
N ALA A 44 3.08 -3.51 9.42
CA ALA A 44 1.82 -3.17 10.09
C ALA A 44 0.60 -3.29 9.15
N ASN A 45 0.80 -3.13 7.84
CA ASN A 45 -0.23 -3.30 6.83
C ASN A 45 -0.41 -4.75 6.40
N HIS A 46 0.67 -5.37 5.93
CA HIS A 46 0.64 -6.74 5.44
C HIS A 46 2.03 -7.38 5.49
N PRO A 47 2.18 -8.63 6.02
CA PRO A 47 3.47 -9.30 6.10
C PRO A 47 4.18 -9.44 4.75
N LEU A 48 3.42 -9.65 3.69
CA LEU A 48 3.96 -9.85 2.33
C LEU A 48 4.55 -8.60 1.67
N LEU A 49 4.46 -7.41 2.30
CA LEU A 49 5.10 -6.20 1.80
C LEU A 49 6.61 -6.16 2.09
N ILE A 50 7.11 -7.15 2.82
CA ILE A 50 8.53 -7.41 3.08
C ILE A 50 8.86 -8.88 2.75
N ARG A 51 10.15 -9.23 2.69
CA ARG A 51 10.61 -10.60 2.44
C ARG A 51 10.78 -11.36 3.75
N THR A 52 9.95 -12.38 3.98
CA THR A 52 9.96 -13.21 5.19
C THR A 52 9.71 -14.69 4.91
N LEU A 53 8.95 -15.00 3.86
CA LEU A 53 8.56 -16.35 3.48
C LEU A 53 9.48 -16.95 2.42
N TYR A 54 10.02 -16.13 1.52
CA TYR A 54 11.01 -16.56 0.54
C TYR A 54 12.41 -16.40 1.14
N ASP A 55 12.95 -17.50 1.68
CA ASP A 55 14.28 -17.52 2.25
C ASP A 55 15.39 -17.47 1.18
N ASP A 56 16.64 -17.25 1.57
CA ASP A 56 17.76 -17.12 0.62
C ASP A 56 18.00 -18.41 -0.18
N LYS A 57 17.54 -19.57 0.31
CA LYS A 57 17.60 -20.82 -0.43
C LYS A 57 16.56 -20.81 -1.55
N ASN A 58 15.32 -20.42 -1.26
CA ASN A 58 14.28 -20.20 -2.28
C ASN A 58 14.78 -19.27 -3.37
N ILE A 59 15.40 -18.13 -2.99
CA ILE A 59 15.92 -17.15 -3.94
C ILE A 59 16.96 -17.74 -4.87
N ARG A 60 17.97 -18.44 -4.34
CA ARG A 60 19.03 -19.05 -5.15
C ARG A 60 18.51 -20.12 -6.09
N GLU A 61 17.56 -20.94 -5.62
CA GLU A 61 16.93 -21.96 -6.46
C GLU A 61 16.13 -21.33 -7.60
N MET A 62 15.31 -20.32 -7.29
CA MET A 62 14.54 -19.56 -8.28
C MET A 62 15.45 -18.89 -9.30
N ALA A 63 16.52 -18.23 -8.87
CA ALA A 63 17.49 -17.58 -9.76
C ALA A 63 18.16 -18.58 -10.72
N ALA A 64 18.57 -19.76 -10.22
CA ALA A 64 19.19 -20.79 -11.04
C ALA A 64 18.24 -21.40 -12.08
N ILE A 65 16.93 -21.39 -11.79
CA ILE A 65 15.89 -21.81 -12.74
C ILE A 65 15.64 -20.70 -13.76
N LEU A 66 15.50 -19.46 -13.31
CA LEU A 66 15.25 -18.30 -14.17
C LEU A 66 16.39 -18.06 -15.15
N GLN A 67 17.66 -18.26 -14.77
CA GLN A 67 18.80 -18.10 -15.69
C GLN A 67 18.70 -18.98 -16.95
N LYS A 68 17.92 -20.08 -16.90
CA LYS A 68 17.70 -20.96 -18.05
C LYS A 68 16.53 -20.51 -18.92
N ASP A 69 15.74 -19.55 -18.45
CA ASP A 69 14.63 -18.96 -19.18
C ASP A 69 15.15 -17.98 -20.24
N PRO A 70 14.59 -17.97 -21.46
CA PRO A 70 15.03 -17.06 -22.53
C PRO A 70 15.07 -15.58 -22.11
N SER A 71 14.20 -15.16 -21.19
CA SER A 71 14.17 -13.77 -20.70
C SER A 71 15.39 -13.37 -19.86
N TYR A 72 16.12 -14.34 -19.29
CA TYR A 72 17.25 -14.10 -18.38
C TYR A 72 18.56 -14.76 -18.84
N GLN A 73 18.56 -15.41 -20.01
CA GLN A 73 19.68 -16.24 -20.46
C GLN A 73 21.01 -15.48 -20.59
N GLU A 74 20.97 -14.17 -20.86
CA GLU A 74 22.16 -13.31 -20.96
C GLU A 74 22.62 -12.74 -19.60
N GLU A 75 21.85 -12.94 -18.53
CA GLU A 75 22.14 -12.36 -17.22
C GLU A 75 23.03 -13.25 -16.35
N ASN A 76 23.87 -12.59 -15.54
CA ASN A 76 24.71 -13.28 -14.57
C ASN A 76 23.85 -13.75 -13.39
N LEU A 77 24.02 -15.01 -12.96
CA LEU A 77 23.27 -15.60 -11.85
C LEU A 77 23.30 -14.74 -10.58
N ASN A 78 24.43 -14.12 -10.26
CA ASN A 78 24.56 -13.29 -9.07
C ASN A 78 23.69 -12.04 -9.15
N TYR A 79 23.56 -11.43 -10.34
CA TYR A 79 22.69 -10.26 -10.53
C TYR A 79 21.21 -10.64 -10.41
N ILE A 80 20.83 -11.82 -10.91
CA ILE A 80 19.47 -12.34 -10.72
C ILE A 80 19.20 -12.55 -9.22
N ILE A 81 20.14 -13.14 -8.47
CA ILE A 81 20.00 -13.32 -7.02
C ILE A 81 19.84 -11.96 -6.32
N GLU A 82 20.72 -10.99 -6.60
CA GLU A 82 20.67 -9.65 -6.01
C GLU A 82 19.34 -8.95 -6.31
N ASP A 83 18.83 -9.07 -7.54
CA ASP A 83 17.54 -8.49 -7.95
C ASP A 83 16.36 -9.18 -7.24
N LEU A 84 16.42 -10.49 -6.98
CA LEU A 84 15.38 -11.18 -6.23
C LEU A 84 15.44 -10.92 -4.72
N GLU A 85 16.63 -10.73 -4.13
CA GLU A 85 16.83 -10.51 -2.70
C GLU A 85 16.18 -9.21 -2.19
N ILE A 86 16.02 -8.21 -3.07
CA ILE A 86 15.40 -6.92 -2.75
C ILE A 86 13.88 -6.91 -2.85
N LEU A 87 13.28 -7.95 -3.47
CA LEU A 87 11.83 -8.03 -3.66
C LEU A 87 11.14 -8.47 -2.37
N SER A 88 9.92 -7.96 -2.17
CA SER A 88 9.01 -8.45 -1.12
C SER A 88 8.45 -9.84 -1.44
N ASP A 89 7.89 -10.53 -0.43
CA ASP A 89 7.26 -11.83 -0.66
C ASP A 89 6.11 -11.74 -1.67
N TYR A 90 5.37 -10.63 -1.70
CA TYR A 90 4.31 -10.43 -2.68
C TYR A 90 4.86 -10.25 -4.10
N GLU A 91 5.92 -9.47 -4.29
CA GLU A 91 6.56 -9.31 -5.60
C GLU A 91 7.13 -10.63 -6.11
N LEU A 92 7.76 -11.42 -5.23
CA LEU A 92 8.24 -12.76 -5.56
C LEU A 92 7.10 -13.71 -5.92
N HIS A 93 5.98 -13.64 -5.20
CA HIS A 93 4.77 -14.39 -5.55
C HIS A 93 4.28 -14.01 -6.95
N ARG A 94 4.18 -12.71 -7.27
CA ARG A 94 3.77 -12.21 -8.59
C ARG A 94 4.72 -12.67 -9.68
N LEU A 95 6.03 -12.65 -9.42
CA LEU A 95 7.03 -13.20 -10.35
C LEU A 95 6.79 -14.69 -10.62
N CYS A 96 6.49 -15.48 -9.59
CA CYS A 96 6.19 -16.90 -9.76
C CYS A 96 4.97 -17.14 -10.66
N LEU A 97 3.97 -16.25 -10.65
CA LEU A 97 2.81 -16.34 -11.53
C LEU A 97 3.16 -16.06 -13.00
N GLY A 98 4.18 -15.22 -13.26
CA GLY A 98 4.62 -14.88 -14.62
C GLY A 98 5.50 -15.94 -15.28
N PHE A 99 6.15 -16.81 -14.49
CA PHE A 99 7.11 -17.79 -15.00
C PHE A 99 6.72 -19.22 -14.64
N LYS A 100 6.31 -20.00 -15.65
CA LYS A 100 5.93 -21.42 -15.48
C LYS A 100 7.02 -22.25 -14.80
N SER A 101 8.28 -21.92 -15.03
CA SER A 101 9.45 -22.63 -14.50
C SER A 101 9.58 -22.54 -12.96
N ILE A 102 9.11 -21.45 -12.36
CA ILE A 102 9.15 -21.19 -10.92
C ILE A 102 7.75 -21.12 -10.27
N LEU A 103 6.69 -21.41 -11.01
CA LEU A 103 5.30 -21.37 -10.53
C LEU A 103 5.07 -22.21 -9.26
N ARG A 104 5.84 -23.28 -9.05
CA ARG A 104 5.78 -24.11 -7.84
C ARG A 104 6.13 -23.37 -6.54
N TYR A 105 6.83 -22.24 -6.63
CA TYR A 105 7.18 -21.40 -5.47
C TYR A 105 6.10 -20.37 -5.14
N LYS A 106 4.98 -20.30 -5.88
CA LYS A 106 3.90 -19.36 -5.58
C LYS A 106 3.34 -19.61 -4.17
N LEU A 107 3.10 -18.54 -3.43
CA LEU A 107 2.35 -18.60 -2.18
C LEU A 107 0.93 -19.14 -2.36
N GLU A 108 0.43 -19.82 -1.33
CA GLU A 108 -0.95 -20.27 -1.22
C GLU A 108 -1.89 -19.09 -0.86
N LYS A 109 -3.17 -19.22 -1.21
CA LYS A 109 -4.19 -18.17 -0.98
C LYS A 109 -4.29 -17.76 0.49
N ASN A 110 -4.26 -18.71 1.42
CA ASN A 110 -4.27 -18.43 2.86
C ASN A 110 -3.12 -17.51 3.31
N LYS A 111 -1.95 -17.57 2.66
CA LYS A 111 -0.81 -16.68 2.95
C LYS A 111 -1.04 -15.28 2.38
N LEU A 112 -1.64 -15.17 1.20
CA LEU A 112 -2.03 -13.88 0.61
C LEU A 112 -3.07 -13.14 1.47
N LEU A 113 -3.96 -13.89 2.13
CA LEU A 113 -5.01 -13.32 2.96
C LEU A 113 -4.61 -13.10 4.43
N ALA A 114 -3.36 -13.45 4.80
CA ALA A 114 -2.92 -13.47 6.19
C ALA A 114 -2.47 -12.09 6.71
N SER A 115 -3.42 -11.19 6.97
CA SER A 115 -3.18 -9.97 7.73
C SER A 115 -4.36 -9.60 8.64
N GLY A 116 -4.08 -8.90 9.74
CA GLY A 116 -5.14 -8.44 10.65
C GLY A 116 -6.11 -7.45 9.99
N LYS A 117 -5.63 -6.64 9.03
CA LYS A 117 -6.48 -5.72 8.27
C LYS A 117 -7.40 -6.46 7.30
N PHE A 118 -6.95 -7.55 6.70
CA PHE A 118 -7.81 -8.41 5.87
C PHE A 118 -8.81 -9.20 6.69
N GLN A 119 -8.46 -9.66 7.89
CA GLN A 119 -9.45 -10.21 8.83
C GLN A 119 -10.55 -9.19 9.14
N LYS A 120 -10.21 -7.89 9.22
CA LYS A 120 -11.22 -6.84 9.40
C LYS A 120 -12.11 -6.69 8.17
N PHE A 121 -11.58 -6.86 6.96
CA PHE A 121 -12.41 -6.93 5.76
C PHE A 121 -13.36 -8.14 5.78
N ASP A 122 -12.89 -9.32 6.20
CA ASP A 122 -13.73 -10.52 6.33
C ASP A 122 -14.91 -10.27 7.29
N GLU A 123 -14.69 -9.48 8.35
CA GLU A 123 -15.73 -9.10 9.32
C GLU A 123 -16.77 -8.14 8.73
N ILE A 124 -16.33 -7.10 8.00
CA ILE A 124 -17.22 -5.96 7.66
C ILE A 124 -17.79 -6.01 6.24
N PHE A 125 -17.06 -6.55 5.25
CA PHE A 125 -17.51 -6.53 3.84
C PHE A 125 -18.78 -7.34 3.58
N PRO A 126 -19.01 -8.51 4.20
CA PRO A 126 -20.26 -9.24 4.01
C PRO A 126 -21.50 -8.43 4.43
N ALA A 127 -21.41 -7.73 5.57
CA ALA A 127 -22.50 -6.87 6.05
C ALA A 127 -22.71 -5.68 5.12
N LEU A 128 -21.64 -4.95 4.79
CA LEU A 128 -21.69 -3.79 3.89
C LEU A 128 -22.30 -4.16 2.53
N LYS A 129 -21.87 -5.28 1.92
CA LYS A 129 -22.42 -5.71 0.63
C LYS A 129 -23.89 -6.12 0.73
N LYS A 130 -24.28 -6.79 1.81
CA LYS A 130 -25.68 -7.21 2.05
C LYS A 130 -26.61 -6.01 2.23
N GLU A 131 -26.13 -4.94 2.85
CA GLU A 131 -26.87 -3.70 3.11
C GLU A 131 -26.80 -2.70 1.93
N GLY A 132 -26.13 -3.08 0.84
CA GLY A 132 -26.01 -2.26 -0.36
C GLY A 132 -25.10 -1.04 -0.16
N HIS A 133 -24.16 -1.08 0.79
CA HIS A 133 -23.13 -0.06 0.93
C HIS A 133 -22.05 -0.22 -0.15
N ARG A 134 -21.44 0.90 -0.52
CA ARG A 134 -20.38 0.97 -1.55
C ARG A 134 -19.15 1.65 -0.96
N VAL A 135 -17.99 1.08 -1.22
CA VAL A 135 -16.78 1.35 -0.44
C VAL A 135 -15.70 1.99 -1.29
N LEU A 136 -15.12 3.10 -0.80
CA LEU A 136 -13.82 3.59 -1.26
C LEU A 136 -12.72 3.07 -0.34
N ILE A 137 -11.63 2.56 -0.90
CA ILE A 137 -10.49 2.07 -0.14
C ILE A 137 -9.24 2.86 -0.54
N PHE A 138 -8.69 3.62 0.39
CA PHE A 138 -7.50 4.43 0.19
C PHE A 138 -6.26 3.78 0.81
N SER A 139 -5.16 3.79 0.06
CA SER A 139 -3.85 3.34 0.53
C SER A 139 -2.72 4.19 -0.06
N GLN A 140 -1.64 4.36 0.69
CA GLN A 140 -0.40 4.99 0.20
C GLN A 140 0.47 4.00 -0.59
N PHE A 141 0.30 2.70 -0.34
CA PHE A 141 1.15 1.65 -0.89
C PHE A 141 0.48 1.00 -2.10
N ILE A 142 1.05 1.19 -3.29
CA ILE A 142 0.53 0.57 -4.51
C ILE A 142 0.48 -0.97 -4.40
N MET A 143 1.52 -1.58 -3.82
CA MET A 143 1.52 -3.03 -3.55
C MET A 143 0.40 -3.48 -2.61
N MET A 144 -0.03 -2.61 -1.68
CA MET A 144 -1.17 -2.90 -0.82
C MET A 144 -2.48 -2.85 -1.60
N ILE A 145 -2.62 -1.89 -2.54
CA ILE A 145 -3.76 -1.85 -3.48
C ILE A 145 -3.81 -3.13 -4.32
N ASP A 146 -2.67 -3.61 -4.79
CA ASP A 146 -2.58 -4.89 -5.53
C ASP A 146 -3.09 -6.06 -4.67
N LEU A 147 -2.61 -6.18 -3.43
CA LEU A 147 -3.04 -7.21 -2.47
C LEU A 147 -4.54 -7.12 -2.13
N ILE A 148 -5.07 -5.91 -1.96
CA ILE A 148 -6.51 -5.68 -1.73
C ILE A 148 -7.30 -6.12 -2.97
N GLY A 149 -6.81 -5.85 -4.17
CA GLY A 149 -7.41 -6.31 -5.42
C GLY A 149 -7.50 -7.84 -5.49
N ASP A 150 -6.41 -8.53 -5.15
CA ASP A 150 -6.39 -10.00 -5.07
C ASP A 150 -7.38 -10.52 -4.00
N TYR A 151 -7.47 -9.86 -2.83
CA TYR A 151 -8.46 -10.17 -1.80
C TYR A 151 -9.90 -10.01 -2.30
N LEU A 152 -10.21 -8.89 -2.97
CA LEU A 152 -11.56 -8.59 -3.47
C LEU A 152 -11.97 -9.60 -4.55
N ALA A 153 -11.06 -9.90 -5.49
CA ALA A 153 -11.28 -10.91 -6.54
C ALA A 153 -11.50 -12.30 -5.93
N CYS A 154 -10.69 -12.67 -4.94
CA CYS A 154 -10.78 -13.95 -4.23
C CYS A 154 -12.12 -14.16 -3.51
N ASN A 155 -12.82 -13.09 -3.16
CA ASN A 155 -14.10 -13.09 -2.46
C ASN A 155 -15.28 -12.73 -3.39
N GLY A 156 -15.03 -12.57 -4.69
CA GLY A 156 -16.08 -12.31 -5.69
C GLY A 156 -16.66 -10.89 -5.67
N TYR A 157 -15.93 -9.92 -5.10
CA TYR A 157 -16.34 -8.52 -5.14
C TYR A 157 -15.89 -7.87 -6.45
N ARG A 158 -16.81 -7.20 -7.16
CA ARG A 158 -16.48 -6.34 -8.30
C ARG A 158 -15.87 -5.03 -7.79
N PHE A 159 -14.78 -4.59 -8.42
CA PHE A 159 -14.08 -3.37 -8.02
C PHE A 159 -13.43 -2.64 -9.18
N LEU A 160 -13.11 -1.36 -8.94
CA LEU A 160 -12.29 -0.54 -9.82
C LEU A 160 -11.03 -0.06 -9.07
N ARG A 161 -10.04 0.42 -9.81
CA ARG A 161 -8.78 0.94 -9.27
C ARG A 161 -8.37 2.22 -9.98
N LEU A 162 -7.94 3.22 -9.21
CA LEU A 162 -7.40 4.47 -9.72
C LEU A 162 -6.15 4.87 -8.94
N ASP A 163 -5.01 4.90 -9.60
CA ASP A 163 -3.74 5.34 -9.01
C ASP A 163 -2.88 6.16 -9.99
N GLY A 164 -1.64 6.42 -9.61
CA GLY A 164 -0.71 7.21 -10.43
C GLY A 164 -0.36 6.59 -11.78
N SER A 165 -0.53 5.27 -11.95
CA SER A 165 -0.28 4.56 -13.20
C SER A 165 -1.45 4.69 -14.18
N THR A 166 -2.67 4.97 -13.69
CA THR A 166 -3.87 5.13 -14.52
C THR A 166 -3.71 6.34 -15.47
N PRO A 167 -3.78 6.14 -16.79
CA PRO A 167 -3.73 7.24 -17.77
C PRO A 167 -4.78 8.31 -17.50
N VAL A 168 -4.41 9.59 -17.66
CA VAL A 168 -5.31 10.72 -17.39
C VAL A 168 -6.65 10.61 -18.12
N PRO A 169 -6.72 10.22 -19.40
CA PRO A 169 -8.00 10.10 -20.13
C PRO A 169 -8.94 9.03 -19.54
N GLU A 170 -8.41 7.97 -18.95
CA GLU A 170 -9.19 6.85 -18.42
C GLU A 170 -9.79 7.12 -17.03
N ARG A 171 -9.21 8.08 -16.29
CA ARG A 171 -9.64 8.37 -14.92
C ARG A 171 -11.11 8.77 -14.84
N GLN A 172 -11.57 9.62 -15.75
CA GLN A 172 -12.98 10.04 -15.77
C GLN A 172 -13.90 8.87 -16.12
N THR A 173 -13.50 8.01 -17.06
CA THR A 173 -14.26 6.80 -17.43
C THR A 173 -14.48 5.89 -16.22
N LEU A 174 -13.45 5.65 -15.41
CA LEU A 174 -13.56 4.83 -14.20
C LEU A 174 -14.48 5.46 -13.14
N ILE A 175 -14.42 6.78 -12.99
CA ILE A 175 -15.28 7.53 -12.06
C ILE A 175 -16.74 7.43 -12.50
N ASP A 176 -17.00 7.64 -13.79
CA ASP A 176 -18.34 7.57 -14.36
C ASP A 176 -18.90 6.15 -14.30
N GLU A 177 -18.04 5.14 -14.56
CA GLU A 177 -18.40 3.74 -14.41
C GLU A 177 -18.77 3.40 -12.97
N TYR A 178 -17.95 3.81 -12.00
CA TYR A 178 -18.28 3.61 -10.59
C TYR A 178 -19.59 4.29 -10.20
N ASN A 179 -19.82 5.54 -10.62
CA ASN A 179 -21.05 6.26 -10.28
C ASN A 179 -22.30 5.68 -10.95
N ARG A 180 -22.16 5.03 -12.10
CA ARG A 180 -23.29 4.46 -12.86
C ARG A 180 -23.60 3.01 -12.50
N ASP A 181 -22.59 2.19 -12.26
CA ASP A 181 -22.74 0.75 -12.04
C ASP A 181 -22.74 0.43 -10.53
N GLU A 182 -23.94 0.20 -9.99
CA GLU A 182 -24.15 -0.12 -8.57
C GLU A 182 -23.63 -1.51 -8.16
N ASP A 183 -23.37 -2.41 -9.10
CA ASP A 183 -22.83 -3.74 -8.79
C ASP A 183 -21.36 -3.66 -8.35
N ILE A 184 -20.65 -2.60 -8.73
CA ILE A 184 -19.26 -2.35 -8.35
C ILE A 184 -19.21 -1.98 -6.87
N PHE A 185 -18.79 -2.93 -6.06
CA PHE A 185 -18.78 -2.82 -4.61
C PHE A 185 -17.70 -1.86 -4.10
N ALA A 186 -16.48 -1.98 -4.62
CA ALA A 186 -15.32 -1.25 -4.12
C ALA A 186 -14.63 -0.41 -5.20
N PHE A 187 -14.10 0.75 -4.83
CA PHE A 187 -13.17 1.51 -5.65
C PHE A 187 -11.90 1.73 -4.84
N MET A 188 -10.78 1.17 -5.31
CA MET A 188 -9.48 1.34 -4.66
C MET A 188 -8.76 2.55 -5.23
N LEU A 189 -8.26 3.42 -4.37
CA LEU A 189 -7.55 4.63 -4.77
C LEU A 189 -6.22 4.74 -4.05
N SER A 190 -5.19 5.18 -4.77
CA SER A 190 -4.02 5.73 -4.07
C SER A 190 -4.40 7.06 -3.41
N THR A 191 -3.99 7.30 -2.17
CA THR A 191 -4.35 8.56 -1.47
C THR A 191 -3.90 9.80 -2.26
N ARG A 192 -2.77 9.71 -2.95
CA ARG A 192 -2.28 10.79 -3.84
C ARG A 192 -3.16 11.03 -5.07
N ALA A 193 -3.85 10.00 -5.56
CA ALA A 193 -4.82 10.17 -6.64
C ALA A 193 -6.12 10.86 -6.14
N GLY A 194 -6.37 10.87 -4.84
CA GLY A 194 -7.46 11.62 -4.20
C GLY A 194 -7.36 13.14 -4.36
N GLY A 195 -6.16 13.69 -4.62
CA GLY A 195 -5.93 15.12 -4.82
C GLY A 195 -6.47 15.70 -6.13
N MET A 196 -7.02 14.86 -7.01
CA MET A 196 -7.43 15.26 -8.37
C MET A 196 -8.82 15.90 -8.47
N GLY A 197 -9.49 16.19 -7.35
CA GLY A 197 -10.79 16.87 -7.41
C GLY A 197 -11.99 15.99 -7.77
N ILE A 198 -11.83 14.66 -7.74
CA ILE A 198 -12.83 13.67 -8.18
C ILE A 198 -14.10 13.67 -7.31
N ASN A 199 -15.24 13.24 -7.89
CA ASN A 199 -16.53 13.15 -7.23
C ASN A 199 -17.04 11.70 -7.21
N LEU A 200 -17.12 11.10 -6.03
CA LEU A 200 -17.47 9.69 -5.82
C LEU A 200 -18.66 9.55 -4.87
N THR A 201 -19.70 10.38 -5.09
CA THR A 201 -20.91 10.44 -4.26
C THR A 201 -21.74 9.16 -4.24
N SER A 202 -21.45 8.20 -5.12
CA SER A 202 -22.09 6.89 -5.11
C SER A 202 -21.57 5.94 -4.03
N ALA A 203 -20.42 6.24 -3.42
CA ALA A 203 -19.92 5.56 -2.23
C ALA A 203 -20.37 6.27 -0.95
N ASP A 204 -20.71 5.48 0.05
CA ASP A 204 -21.12 5.94 1.39
C ASP A 204 -20.19 5.42 2.49
N THR A 205 -19.25 4.54 2.17
CA THR A 205 -18.23 4.05 3.11
C THR A 205 -16.84 4.39 2.60
N VAL A 206 -16.00 4.99 3.44
CA VAL A 206 -14.59 5.28 3.16
C VAL A 206 -13.72 4.52 4.12
N ILE A 207 -12.78 3.74 3.59
CA ILE A 207 -11.76 3.04 4.37
C ILE A 207 -10.40 3.65 4.07
N ILE A 208 -9.79 4.25 5.08
CA ILE A 208 -8.38 4.63 5.04
C ILE A 208 -7.60 3.41 5.54
N HIS A 209 -7.05 2.63 4.62
CA HIS A 209 -6.36 1.38 4.93
C HIS A 209 -5.03 1.64 5.65
N ASP A 210 -4.31 2.68 5.25
CA ASP A 210 -3.10 3.16 5.91
C ASP A 210 -3.01 4.69 5.87
N LEU A 211 -2.51 5.24 6.97
CA LEU A 211 -2.50 6.68 7.23
C LEU A 211 -1.36 7.38 6.50
N ASP A 212 -1.62 8.60 6.02
CA ASP A 212 -0.59 9.53 5.58
C ASP A 212 0.08 10.20 6.79
N PHE A 213 1.35 10.59 6.66
CA PHE A 213 2.01 11.47 7.62
C PHE A 213 1.43 12.89 7.62
N ASN A 214 0.85 13.26 6.49
CA ASN A 214 0.12 14.50 6.32
C ASN A 214 -1.38 14.25 6.43
N PRO A 215 -2.02 14.51 7.59
CA PRO A 215 -3.43 14.16 7.82
C PRO A 215 -4.41 14.86 6.87
N TYR A 216 -4.01 15.95 6.20
CA TYR A 216 -4.83 16.61 5.19
C TYR A 216 -5.06 15.75 3.96
N ASN A 217 -4.12 14.88 3.61
CA ASN A 217 -4.28 13.97 2.48
C ASN A 217 -5.41 12.97 2.77
N ASP A 218 -5.47 12.46 4.00
CA ASP A 218 -6.54 11.55 4.45
C ASP A 218 -7.89 12.29 4.54
N LYS A 219 -7.90 13.51 5.10
CA LYS A 219 -9.11 14.36 5.12
C LYS A 219 -9.63 14.67 3.71
N GLN A 220 -8.73 14.95 2.76
CA GLN A 220 -9.11 15.20 1.37
C GLN A 220 -9.70 13.95 0.71
N ALA A 221 -9.23 12.77 1.08
CA ALA A 221 -9.80 11.49 0.65
C ALA A 221 -11.22 11.28 1.20
N GLU A 222 -11.45 11.62 2.48
CA GLU A 222 -12.78 11.59 3.12
C GLU A 222 -13.78 12.53 2.43
N ASP A 223 -13.34 13.75 2.09
CA ASP A 223 -14.13 14.76 1.39
C ASP A 223 -14.56 14.33 -0.03
N ARG A 224 -14.03 13.22 -0.58
CA ARG A 224 -14.46 12.70 -1.89
C ARG A 224 -15.88 12.13 -1.86
N CYS A 225 -16.29 11.57 -0.72
CA CYS A 225 -17.65 11.04 -0.50
C CYS A 225 -18.54 12.07 0.18
N HIS A 226 -17.97 12.91 1.06
CA HIS A 226 -18.70 13.95 1.78
C HIS A 226 -18.88 15.21 0.90
N ARG A 227 -19.50 15.04 -0.26
CA ARG A 227 -19.67 16.09 -1.27
C ARG A 227 -21.15 16.32 -1.61
N VAL A 228 -21.45 17.51 -2.14
CA VAL A 228 -22.78 17.88 -2.63
C VAL A 228 -23.24 16.84 -3.67
N GLY A 229 -24.36 16.19 -3.39
CA GLY A 229 -24.90 15.08 -4.20
C GLY A 229 -25.02 13.76 -3.43
N GLN A 230 -24.27 13.59 -2.34
CA GLN A 230 -24.43 12.45 -1.44
C GLN A 230 -25.81 12.47 -0.76
N GLN A 231 -26.49 11.33 -0.72
CA GLN A 231 -27.82 11.16 -0.12
C GLN A 231 -27.83 10.24 1.11
N ARG A 232 -26.74 9.48 1.35
CA ARG A 232 -26.59 8.57 2.49
C ARG A 232 -25.59 9.12 3.49
N ASP A 233 -25.73 8.71 4.75
CA ASP A 233 -24.74 9.01 5.78
C ASP A 233 -23.40 8.36 5.43
N VAL A 234 -22.33 9.17 5.43
CA VAL A 234 -20.99 8.71 5.07
C VAL A 234 -20.29 8.16 6.31
N THR A 235 -19.86 6.90 6.24
CA THR A 235 -19.07 6.24 7.29
C THR A 235 -17.59 6.26 6.92
N ILE A 236 -16.74 6.78 7.81
CA ILE A 236 -15.28 6.81 7.63
C ILE A 236 -14.64 5.84 8.63
N MET A 237 -13.95 4.83 8.11
CA MET A 237 -13.23 3.82 8.88
C MET A 237 -11.73 3.99 8.66
N ARG A 238 -10.95 4.16 9.73
CA ARG A 238 -9.48 4.22 9.64
C ARG A 238 -8.90 2.96 10.27
N PHE A 239 -8.12 2.22 9.50
CA PHE A 239 -7.50 0.99 9.99
C PHE A 239 -6.15 1.32 10.63
N ILE A 240 -6.01 0.95 11.90
CA ILE A 240 -4.80 1.17 12.69
C ILE A 240 -4.43 -0.15 13.35
N CYS A 241 -3.25 -0.67 13.03
CA CYS A 241 -2.73 -1.86 13.66
C CYS A 241 -2.21 -1.53 15.08
N LYS A 242 -2.79 -2.15 16.09
CA LYS A 242 -2.43 -1.94 17.50
C LYS A 242 -0.99 -2.41 17.77
N ASP A 243 -0.30 -1.72 18.69
CA ASP A 243 1.07 -2.03 19.12
C ASP A 243 2.07 -1.92 17.94
N THR A 244 1.79 -1.01 17.01
CA THR A 244 2.65 -0.74 15.84
C THR A 244 2.92 0.76 15.65
N ILE A 245 3.76 1.05 14.66
CA ILE A 245 4.06 2.41 14.17
C ILE A 245 2.80 3.22 13.82
N GLU A 246 1.70 2.57 13.43
CA GLU A 246 0.50 3.26 12.98
C GLU A 246 -0.19 4.04 14.10
N GLU A 247 -0.15 3.58 15.35
CA GLU A 247 -0.74 4.31 16.49
C GLU A 247 -0.04 5.64 16.74
N GLY A 248 1.29 5.66 16.64
CA GLY A 248 2.04 6.90 16.79
C GLY A 248 1.88 7.84 15.59
N ILE A 249 1.79 7.31 14.37
CA ILE A 249 1.44 8.11 13.17
C ILE A 249 0.06 8.76 13.37
N TYR A 250 -0.93 7.98 13.82
CA TYR A 250 -2.26 8.48 14.10
C TYR A 250 -2.27 9.57 15.18
N THR A 251 -1.53 9.36 16.27
CA THR A 251 -1.41 10.34 17.37
C THR A 251 -0.86 11.67 16.85
N ILE A 252 0.25 11.64 16.10
CA ILE A 252 0.86 12.83 15.50
C ILE A 252 -0.10 13.51 14.52
N ALA A 253 -0.84 12.74 13.73
CA ALA A 253 -1.86 13.24 12.81
C ALA A 253 -2.97 14.00 13.56
N GLN A 254 -3.49 13.45 14.66
CA GLN A 254 -4.51 14.12 15.48
C GLN A 254 -3.97 15.40 16.13
N GLU A 255 -2.74 15.38 16.65
CA GLU A 255 -2.09 16.57 17.20
C GLU A 255 -1.96 17.68 16.15
N LYS A 256 -1.52 17.35 14.94
CA LYS A 256 -1.42 18.32 13.83
C LYS A 256 -2.78 18.95 13.50
N LEU A 257 -3.85 18.14 13.42
CA LEU A 257 -5.19 18.62 13.14
C LEU A 257 -5.77 19.48 14.27
N ASN A 258 -5.48 19.16 15.53
CA ASN A 258 -5.97 19.92 16.68
C ASN A 258 -5.26 21.28 16.81
N LEU A 259 -3.93 21.30 16.66
CA LEU A 259 -3.15 22.54 16.65
C LEU A 259 -3.64 23.49 15.56
N GLU A 260 -3.94 22.98 14.37
CA GLU A 260 -4.46 23.82 13.29
C GLU A 260 -5.85 24.37 13.62
N LYS A 261 -6.74 23.59 14.24
CA LYS A 261 -8.06 24.13 14.68
C LYS A 261 -7.89 25.30 15.66
N GLU A 262 -6.94 25.21 16.59
CA GLU A 262 -6.61 26.27 17.54
C GLU A 262 -5.97 27.51 16.88
N ILE A 263 -5.15 27.31 15.85
CA ILE A 263 -4.50 28.39 15.08
C ILE A 263 -5.46 29.01 14.05
N THR A 264 -6.39 28.25 13.48
CA THR A 264 -7.39 28.78 12.54
C THR A 264 -8.41 29.65 13.28
N THR A 265 -8.62 29.39 14.58
CA THR A 265 -9.29 30.33 15.48
C THR A 265 -8.42 31.54 15.89
N SER A 266 -7.12 31.53 15.55
CA SER A 266 -6.09 32.48 16.00
C SER A 266 -5.05 32.76 14.88
N SER A 267 -5.46 33.39 13.77
CA SER A 267 -4.62 33.97 12.68
C SER A 267 -3.26 33.30 12.32
N GLU A 268 -3.25 32.63 11.17
CA GLU A 268 -2.17 32.21 10.25
C GLU A 268 -0.70 32.10 10.74
N GLY A 269 -0.15 30.88 10.68
CA GLY A 269 1.29 30.61 10.70
C GLY A 269 1.64 29.23 10.13
N SER A 270 2.31 29.22 8.97
CA SER A 270 2.80 28.07 8.21
C SER A 270 3.99 27.37 8.90
N GLY A 271 4.14 26.04 8.73
CA GLY A 271 5.25 25.31 9.36
C GLY A 271 5.54 23.93 8.78
N ASP A 272 6.45 23.88 7.81
CA ASP A 272 6.88 22.66 7.10
C ASP A 272 8.23 22.10 7.58
N VAL A 273 8.54 22.16 8.89
CA VAL A 273 9.87 21.78 9.44
C VAL A 273 9.80 20.77 10.61
N LYS A 274 8.69 20.05 10.83
CA LYS A 274 8.51 19.16 12.00
C LYS A 274 8.68 17.66 11.77
N ASP A 275 8.71 17.18 10.52
CA ASP A 275 8.58 15.74 10.27
C ASP A 275 9.81 14.89 10.69
N SER A 276 11.03 15.42 10.60
CA SER A 276 12.22 14.67 11.04
C SER A 276 12.30 14.44 12.56
N LYS A 277 11.80 15.37 13.37
CA LYS A 277 11.76 15.21 14.85
C LYS A 277 10.71 14.16 15.25
N ASN A 278 9.59 14.13 14.53
CA ASN A 278 8.50 13.19 14.73
C ASN A 278 8.95 11.74 14.49
N ILE A 279 9.76 11.49 13.45
CA ILE A 279 10.26 10.14 13.13
C ILE A 279 11.15 9.57 14.26
N ALA A 280 12.08 10.37 14.79
CA ALA A 280 12.95 9.93 15.86
C ALA A 280 12.19 9.64 17.16
N TRP A 281 11.19 10.47 17.47
CA TRP A 281 10.29 10.25 18.61
C TRP A 281 9.48 8.97 18.45
N LEU A 282 8.92 8.74 17.26
CA LEU A 282 8.10 7.58 16.93
C LEU A 282 8.88 6.26 17.07
N LEU A 283 10.11 6.22 16.53
CA LEU A 283 10.99 5.06 16.68
C LEU A 283 11.37 4.83 18.15
N LYS A 284 11.66 5.91 18.90
CA LYS A 284 11.93 5.82 20.34
C LYS A 284 10.75 5.26 21.11
N GLN A 285 9.52 5.65 20.77
CA GLN A 285 8.32 5.17 21.45
C GLN A 285 8.17 3.66 21.26
N ILE A 286 8.25 3.16 20.02
CA ILE A 286 8.19 1.71 19.72
C ILE A 286 9.27 0.96 20.48
N MET A 287 10.53 1.39 20.37
CA MET A 287 11.65 0.70 21.02
C MET A 287 11.57 0.76 22.56
N SER A 288 10.91 1.77 23.12
CA SER A 288 10.74 1.91 24.57
C SER A 288 9.61 1.02 25.13
N HIS A 289 8.59 0.69 24.33
CA HIS A 289 7.51 -0.20 24.78
C HIS A 289 8.02 -1.63 25.09
N ASP A 290 9.04 -2.13 24.38
CA ASP A 290 9.66 -3.44 24.64
C ASP A 290 10.33 -3.55 26.02
N THR A 291 10.82 -2.43 26.57
CA THR A 291 11.51 -2.44 27.89
C THR A 291 10.56 -2.51 29.08
N LYS A 292 9.32 -2.04 28.94
CA LYS A 292 8.33 -2.09 30.03
C LYS A 292 7.62 -3.44 30.12
N THR A 293 7.40 -4.10 28.99
CA THR A 293 6.73 -5.42 28.94
C THR A 293 7.64 -6.55 29.43
N SER A 294 8.96 -6.39 29.37
CA SER A 294 9.93 -7.36 29.90
C SER A 294 10.18 -7.24 31.41
N GLN A 295 9.69 -6.19 32.08
CA GLN A 295 9.79 -6.03 33.54
C GLN A 295 8.49 -6.40 34.29
N ALA A 296 7.46 -6.84 33.56
CA ALA A 296 6.16 -7.24 34.11
C ALA A 296 5.87 -8.75 33.97
N LYS A 297 6.91 -9.58 33.95
CA LYS A 297 6.82 -11.05 34.08
C LYS A 297 7.72 -11.53 35.20
#